data_AF-A0A0Q5X216-F1
#
_entry.id   AF-A0A0Q5X216-F1
#
_cell.length_a   1.000
_cell.length_b   1.000
_cell.length_c   1.000
_cell.angle_alpha   90.00
_cell.angle_beta   90.00
_cell.angle_gamma   90.00
#
_symmetry.space_group_name_H-M   'P 1'
#
loop_
_entity.id
_entity.type
_entity.pdbx_description
1 polymer ?
#
loop_
_entity_poly.entity_id
_entity_poly.type
_entity_poly.pdbx_seq_one_letter_code
_entity_poly.pdbx_strand_id
1 'polypeptide(L)' 'MSVSARVWTRGEAENHPLLLLEEAKAGGLQRITDADGVFELVFVPTVRKLPIGVLLARGGPDTDDAL' A
#
# COMPACT_ATOMS: atom_id res chain seq x y z
N MET A 1 3.43 -16.67 -3.45
CA MET A 1 4.66 -15.91 -3.78
C MET A 1 5.10 -15.20 -2.52
N SER A 2 6.28 -15.52 -1.99
CA SER A 2 6.83 -14.81 -0.83
C SER A 2 7.26 -13.42 -1.32
N VAL A 3 6.61 -12.37 -0.82
CA VAL A 3 7.02 -10.99 -1.09
C VAL A 3 8.27 -10.74 -0.26
N SER A 4 9.44 -10.82 -0.89
CA SER A 4 10.71 -10.51 -0.26
C SER A 4 10.75 -9.02 0.06
N ALA A 5 10.32 -8.65 1.27
CA ALA A 5 10.36 -7.27 1.71
C ALA A 5 11.82 -6.84 1.86
N ARG A 6 12.26 -5.85 1.08
CA ARG A 6 13.58 -5.26 1.27
C ARG A 6 13.59 -4.52 2.62
N VAL A 7 14.64 -4.73 3.39
CA VAL A 7 14.84 -4.07 4.68
C VAL A 7 15.79 -2.89 4.50
N TRP A 8 15.38 -1.73 4.97
CA TRP A 8 16.09 -0.47 4.95
C TRP A 8 16.38 -0.05 6.39
N THR A 9 17.55 0.52 6.66
CA THR A 9 17.70 1.34 7.87
C THR A 9 17.03 2.69 7.66
N ARG A 10 16.63 3.37 8.75
CA ARG A 10 16.11 4.74 8.67
C ARG A 10 17.02 5.68 7.88
N GLY A 11 18.33 5.64 8.14
CA GLY A 11 19.29 6.50 7.43
C GLY A 11 19.33 6.23 5.92
N GLU A 12 19.24 4.98 5.49
CA GLU A 12 19.19 4.65 4.05
C GLU A 12 17.87 5.11 3.40
N ALA A 13 16.75 4.91 4.10
CA ALA A 13 15.44 5.36 3.64
C ALA A 13 15.37 6.89 3.47
N GLU A 14 15.95 7.64 4.41
CA GLU A 14 16.01 9.09 4.38
C GLU A 14 16.98 9.64 3.31
N ASN A 15 18.08 8.92 3.04
CA ASN A 15 19.04 9.31 1.99
C ASN A 15 18.58 8.96 0.58
N HIS A 16 17.72 7.94 0.43
CA HIS A 16 17.27 7.44 -0.88
C HIS A 16 15.73 7.36 -0.99
N PRO A 17 14.98 8.45 -0.70
CA PRO A 17 13.53 8.41 -0.63
C PRO A 17 12.89 8.09 -1.98
N LEU A 18 13.50 8.54 -3.09
CA LEU A 18 12.99 8.25 -4.43
C LEU A 18 13.09 6.76 -4.76
N LEU A 19 14.22 6.11 -4.46
CA LEU A 19 14.41 4.69 -4.71
C LEU A 19 13.44 3.86 -3.88
N LEU A 20 13.30 4.20 -2.59
CA LEU A 20 12.34 3.58 -1.69
C LEU A 20 10.90 3.65 -2.25
N LEU A 21 10.49 4.81 -2.77
CA LEU A 21 9.16 4.99 -3.35
C LEU A 21 8.98 4.22 -4.66
N GLU A 22 9.98 4.18 -5.54
CA GLU A 22 9.91 3.43 -6.79
C GLU A 22 9.85 1.92 -6.54
N GLU A 23 10.59 1.39 -5.56
CA GLU A 23 10.51 -0.02 -5.18
C GLU A 23 9.17 -0.36 -4.50
N ALA A 24 8.60 0.57 -3.72
CA ALA A 24 7.25 0.42 -3.21
C ALA A 24 6.21 0.36 -4.35
N LYS A 25 6.33 1.24 -5.36
CA LYS A 25 5.47 1.25 -6.55
C LYS A 25 5.60 -0.01 -7.40
N ALA A 26 6.77 -0.63 -7.45
CA ALA A 26 7.00 -1.90 -8.14
C ALA A 26 6.28 -3.09 -7.47
N GLY A 27 5.58 -2.87 -6.35
CA GLY A 27 4.75 -3.86 -5.67
C GLY A 27 5.46 -4.58 -4.52
N GLY A 28 6.66 -4.12 -4.12
CA GLY A 28 7.37 -4.68 -2.98
C GLY A 28 7.02 -3.96 -1.67
N LEU A 29 6.69 -4.71 -0.62
CA LEU A 29 6.67 -4.21 0.75
C LEU A 29 8.07 -3.69 1.11
N GLN A 30 8.18 -2.44 1.52
CA GLN A 30 9.44 -1.86 1.99
C GLN A 30 9.41 -1.78 3.50
N ARG A 31 10.33 -2.46 4.17
CA ARG A 31 10.43 -2.47 5.63
C ARG A 31 11.56 -1.54 6.06
N ILE A 32 11.29 -0.56 6.90
CA ILE A 32 12.28 0.40 7.40
C ILE A 32 12.48 0.13 8.89
N THR A 33 13.68 -0.26 9.30
CA THR A 33 14.05 -0.46 10.69
C THR A 33 14.65 0.81 11.28
N ASP A 34 14.15 1.21 12.45
CA ASP A 34 14.67 2.29 13.27
C ASP A 34 15.05 1.74 14.67
N ALA A 35 15.69 2.55 15.50
CA ALA A 35 16.14 2.16 16.84
C ALA A 35 14.99 1.72 17.76
N ASP A 36 13.79 2.25 17.54
CA ASP A 36 12.59 2.06 18.36
C ASP A 36 11.54 1.15 17.72
N GLY A 37 11.72 0.73 16.46
CA GLY A 37 10.73 -0.09 15.79
C GLY A 37 10.92 -0.27 14.30
N VAL A 38 9.80 -0.58 13.64
CA VAL A 38 9.76 -0.92 12.22
C VAL A 38 8.59 -0.22 11.56
N PHE A 39 8.86 0.48 10.47
CA PHE A 39 7.85 1.01 9.56
C PHE A 39 7.71 0.11 8.34
N GLU A 40 6.51 0.09 7.78
CA GLU A 40 6.20 -0.62 6.55
C GLU A 40 5.58 0.34 5.55
N LEU A 41 6.14 0.37 4.34
CA LEU A 41 5.67 1.20 3.24
C LEU A 41 5.18 0.31 2.11
N VAL A 42 3.95 0.57 1.68
CA VAL A 42 3.31 -0.07 0.53
C VAL A 42 2.74 0.99 -0.40
N PHE A 43 2.85 0.77 -1.70
CA PHE A 43 2.17 1.60 -2.68
C PHE A 43 0.75 1.09 -2.91
N VAL A 44 -0.24 1.95 -2.64
CA VAL A 44 -1.64 1.67 -2.94
C VAL A 44 -2.01 2.49 -4.18
N PRO A 45 -2.15 1.86 -5.37
CA PRO A 45 -2.54 2.59 -6.56
C PRO A 45 -3.94 3.15 -6.39
N THR A 46 -4.12 4.43 -6.73
CA THR A 46 -5.45 5.03 -6.81
C THR A 46 -6.21 4.38 -7.96
N VAL A 47 -7.07 3.41 -7.67
CA VAL A 47 -8.02 2.90 -8.65
C VAL A 47 -9.09 3.96 -8.85
N ARG A 48 -9.41 4.27 -10.11
CA ARG A 48 -10.51 5.21 -10.41
C ARG A 48 -11.78 4.66 -9.75
N LYS A 49 -12.25 5.34 -8.70
CA LYS A 49 -13.52 4.99 -8.06
C LYS A 49 -14.62 5.10 -9.11
N LEU A 50 -15.56 4.16 -9.06
CA LEU A 50 -16.74 4.24 -9.91
C LEU A 50 -17.46 5.57 -9.62
N PRO A 51 -17.95 6.27 -10.66
CA PRO A 51 -18.83 7.41 -10.45
C PRO A 51 -19.99 7.01 -9.53
N ILE A 52 -20.41 7.90 -8.64
CA ILE A 52 -21.43 7.60 -7.64
C ILE A 52 -22.72 7.07 -8.27
N GLY A 53 -23.11 7.57 -9.45
CA GLY A 53 -24.26 7.06 -10.20
C GLY A 53 -24.12 5.60 -10.66
N VAL A 54 -22.90 5.16 -11.04
CA VAL A 54 -22.63 3.76 -11.41
C VAL A 54 -22.64 2.86 -10.19
N LEU A 55 -22.14 3.35 -9.05
CA LEU A 55 -22.17 2.60 -7.79
C LEU A 55 -23.61 2.41 -7.31
N LEU A 56 -24.43 3.47 -7.31
CA LEU A 56 -25.84 3.42 -6.89
C LEU A 56 -26.70 2.57 -7.83
N ALA A 57 -26.40 2.56 -9.14
CA ALA A 57 -27.11 1.74 -10.12
C ALA A 57 -26.87 0.23 -9.96
N ARG A 58 -25.85 -0.20 -9.19
CA ARG A 58 -25.60 -1.63 -8.92
C ARG A 58 -26.57 -2.25 -7.92
N GLY A 59 -27.44 -1.45 -7.29
CA GLY A 59 -28.35 -1.91 -6.25
C GLY A 59 -27.65 -2.10 -4.91
N GLY A 60 -28.44 -2.44 -3.88
CA GLY A 60 -27.91 -2.85 -2.58
C GLY A 60 -27.39 -4.29 -2.62
N PRO A 61 -26.64 -4.72 -1.59
CA PRO A 61 -26.26 -6.12 -1.46
C PRO A 61 -27.50 -7.03 -1.42
N ASP A 62 -27.42 -8.19 -2.08
CA ASP A 62 -28.51 -9.18 -2.12
C ASP A 62 -28.75 -9.85 -0.75
N THR A 63 -27.77 -9.77 0.14
CA THR A 63 -27.86 -10.25 1.52
C THR A 63 -27.38 -9.19 2.49
N ASP A 64 -28.08 -9.11 3.63
CA ASP A 64 -27.82 -8.17 4.72
C ASP A 64 -26.66 -8.63 5.62
N ASP A 65 -25.66 -9.31 5.04
CA ASP A 65 -24.48 -9.79 5.77
C ASP A 65 -23.43 -8.68 5.78
N ALA A 66 -23.75 -7.61 6.50
CA ALA A 66 -22.83 -6.54 6.85
C ALA A 66 -22.39 -6.69 8.30
N LEU A 67 -21.45 -7.61 8.57
CA LEU A 67 -20.48 -7.53 9.68
C LEU A 67 -19.17 -8.22 9.30
#